data_AF-A0A368H0N5-F1
#
_entry.id   AF-A0A368H0N5-F1
#
_cell.length_a   1.000
_cell.length_b   1.000
_cell.length_c   1.000
_cell.angle_alpha   90.00
_cell.angle_beta   90.00
_cell.angle_gamma   90.00
#
_symmetry.space_group_name_H-M   'P 1'
#
loop_
_entity.id
_entity.type
_entity.pdbx_description
1 polymer ?
#
loop_
_entity_poly.entity_id
_entity_poly.type
_entity_poly.pdbx_seq_one_letter_code
_entity_poly.pdbx_strand_id
1 'polypeptide(L)'
;MERNSVVLLDATYEAAPKRDYKEFKEKHYGKFEKLMAAKTNFTQTFAAEHIPGAVLFNMDAAYYPSQYIRSDLYPPHEFEKYIRLLGVNAGDHIVIYARGQFAGMFWAARAWWTFKVYGHHKVSVLNGGLEAWKKAKNPVTSDMVVVKPGNWVAKPLDESLLITFEELDKVNPDGKSLFQDLSKVCSEFL
;
A
#
# COMPACT_ATOMS: atom_id res chain seq x y z
N MET A 1 3.79 28.36 -7.75
CA MET A 1 3.01 27.14 -7.98
C MET A 1 3.99 25.98 -7.98
N GLU A 2 4.01 25.17 -6.92
CA GLU A 2 4.76 23.92 -6.95
C GLU A 2 4.19 23.04 -8.07
N ARG A 3 5.06 22.59 -8.97
CA ARG A 3 4.65 21.74 -10.08
C ARG A 3 4.30 20.37 -9.49
N ASN A 4 3.05 19.94 -9.62
CA ASN A 4 2.63 18.60 -9.24
C ASN A 4 3.48 17.57 -10.00
N SER A 5 4.23 16.74 -9.27
CA SER A 5 5.10 15.73 -9.86
C SER A 5 4.41 14.36 -9.92
N VAL A 6 4.94 13.42 -10.70
CA VAL A 6 4.51 12.03 -10.69
C VAL A 6 5.50 11.25 -9.83
N VAL A 7 5.00 10.54 -8.81
CA VAL A 7 5.80 9.66 -7.96
C VAL A 7 5.45 8.21 -8.29
N LEU A 8 6.46 7.41 -8.61
CA LEU A 8 6.32 5.99 -8.90
C LEU A 8 6.58 5.18 -7.62
N LEU A 9 5.62 4.34 -7.25
CA LEU A 9 5.73 3.47 -6.09
C LEU A 9 5.69 2.00 -6.53
N ASP A 10 6.72 1.24 -6.18
CA ASP A 10 6.72 -0.21 -6.33
C ASP A 10 6.10 -0.84 -5.07
N ALA A 11 4.91 -1.41 -5.21
CA ALA A 11 4.18 -2.10 -4.14
C ALA A 11 4.29 -3.63 -4.27
N THR A 12 5.39 -4.13 -4.85
CA THR A 12 5.67 -5.57 -4.90
C THR A 12 5.74 -6.15 -3.49
N TYR A 13 5.07 -7.28 -3.30
CA TYR A 13 5.14 -8.02 -2.06
C TYR A 13 5.09 -9.52 -2.30
N GLU A 14 5.89 -10.22 -1.51
CA GLU A 14 5.87 -11.66 -1.39
C GLU A 14 5.37 -11.99 0.01
N ALA A 15 4.34 -12.83 0.10
CA ALA A 15 3.71 -13.16 1.37
C ALA A 15 4.70 -13.89 2.30
N ALA A 16 5.01 -13.25 3.42
CA ALA A 16 5.76 -13.86 4.52
C ALA A 16 4.82 -14.51 5.56
N PRO A 17 5.31 -15.35 6.49
CA PRO A 17 4.55 -15.77 7.66
C PRO A 17 3.98 -14.55 8.43
N LYS A 18 2.77 -14.69 9.02
CA LYS A 18 2.20 -13.63 9.87
C LYS A 18 3.13 -13.41 11.07
N ARG A 19 3.54 -12.16 11.28
CA ARG A 19 4.37 -11.76 12.43
C ARG A 19 3.52 -11.75 13.70
N ASP A 20 4.14 -12.03 14.84
CA ASP A 20 3.48 -11.90 16.14
C ASP A 20 3.13 -10.42 16.41
N TYR A 21 1.87 -10.15 16.74
CA TYR A 21 1.37 -8.78 16.89
C TYR A 21 1.91 -8.10 18.17
N LYS A 22 2.16 -8.86 19.24
CA LYS A 22 2.66 -8.31 20.50
C LYS A 22 4.11 -7.90 20.35
N GLU A 23 4.92 -8.79 19.78
CA GLU A 23 6.31 -8.51 19.47
C GLU A 23 6.43 -7.34 18.47
N PHE A 24 5.61 -7.33 17.41
CA PHE A 24 5.64 -6.24 16.44
C PHE A 24 5.32 -4.90 17.10
N LYS A 25 4.27 -4.86 17.94
CA LYS A 25 3.87 -3.65 18.66
C LYS A 25 4.99 -3.11 19.54
N GLU A 26 5.70 -3.97 20.25
CA GLU A 26 6.80 -3.57 21.14
C GLU A 26 8.07 -3.15 20.37
N LYS A 27 8.46 -3.95 19.38
CA LYS A 27 9.80 -3.85 18.78
C LYS A 27 9.84 -3.06 17.48
N HIS A 28 8.74 -2.95 16.75
CA HIS A 28 8.74 -2.50 15.34
C HIS A 28 7.74 -1.40 15.00
N TYR A 29 6.62 -1.28 15.73
CA TYR A 29 5.56 -0.31 15.42
C TYR A 29 6.10 1.13 15.33
N GLY A 30 5.82 1.80 14.21
CA GLY A 30 6.28 3.17 13.92
C GLY A 30 7.78 3.32 13.60
N LYS A 31 8.58 2.24 13.65
CA LYS A 31 10.03 2.28 13.35
C LYS A 31 10.28 2.06 11.86
N PHE A 32 9.74 2.97 11.04
CA PHE A 32 9.66 2.81 9.59
C PHE A 32 11.02 2.66 8.91
N GLU A 33 12.02 3.46 9.28
CA GLU A 33 13.36 3.40 8.70
C GLU A 33 14.01 2.02 8.93
N LYS A 34 13.81 1.45 10.13
CA LYS A 34 14.28 0.09 10.45
C LYS A 34 13.57 -0.96 9.61
N LEU A 35 12.26 -0.82 9.43
CA LEU A 35 11.46 -1.75 8.61
C LEU A 35 11.83 -1.64 7.12
N MET A 36 12.07 -0.43 6.62
CA MET A 36 12.48 -0.16 5.25
C MET A 36 13.90 -0.67 4.94
N ALA A 37 14.79 -0.67 5.92
CA ALA A 37 16.15 -1.18 5.78
C ALA A 37 16.26 -2.71 5.83
N ALA A 38 15.18 -3.42 6.18
CA ALA A 38 15.19 -4.88 6.27
C ALA A 38 15.38 -5.52 4.89
N LYS A 39 16.26 -6.52 4.79
CA LYS A 39 16.47 -7.29 3.55
C LYS A 39 15.50 -8.46 3.49
N THR A 40 14.45 -8.31 2.70
CA THR A 40 13.47 -9.34 2.33
C THR A 40 13.59 -9.67 0.83
N ASN A 41 12.84 -10.67 0.34
CA ASN A 41 12.83 -11.00 -1.09
C ASN A 41 12.41 -9.79 -1.94
N PHE A 42 11.27 -9.14 -1.62
CA PHE A 42 10.76 -8.03 -2.42
C PHE A 42 11.67 -6.79 -2.36
N THR A 43 12.39 -6.56 -1.26
CA THR A 43 13.37 -5.45 -1.21
C THR A 43 14.58 -5.72 -2.11
N GLN A 44 15.00 -6.99 -2.22
CA GLN A 44 16.12 -7.39 -3.07
C GLN A 44 15.72 -7.40 -4.55
N THR A 45 14.51 -7.86 -4.88
CA THR A 45 14.03 -7.82 -6.27
C THR A 45 13.82 -6.39 -6.77
N PHE A 46 13.33 -5.49 -5.91
CA PHE A 46 13.31 -4.05 -6.21
C PHE A 46 14.72 -3.49 -6.46
N ALA A 47 15.67 -3.75 -5.55
CA ALA A 47 17.04 -3.27 -5.70
C ALA A 47 17.74 -3.80 -6.96
N ALA A 48 17.39 -5.00 -7.41
CA ALA A 48 17.94 -5.59 -8.64
C ALA A 48 17.36 -4.96 -9.92
N GLU A 49 16.07 -4.61 -9.91
CA GLU A 49 15.40 -4.05 -11.09
C GLU A 49 14.11 -3.33 -10.68
N HIS A 50 13.93 -2.08 -11.10
CA HIS A 50 12.71 -1.30 -10.93
C HIS A 50 12.56 -0.23 -12.03
N ILE A 51 11.41 0.45 -12.09
CA ILE A 51 11.21 1.56 -13.02
C ILE A 51 12.07 2.76 -12.58
N PRO A 52 12.81 3.44 -13.47
CA PRO A 52 13.63 4.58 -13.10
C PRO A 52 12.85 5.66 -12.35
N GLY A 53 13.38 6.09 -11.21
CA GLY A 53 12.72 7.08 -10.33
C GLY A 53 11.72 6.49 -9.34
N ALA A 54 11.45 5.17 -9.39
CA ALA A 54 10.54 4.54 -8.44
C ALA A 54 11.13 4.44 -7.04
N VAL A 55 10.24 4.46 -6.04
CA VAL A 55 10.55 4.22 -4.63
C VAL A 55 9.80 2.98 -4.18
N LEU A 56 10.44 2.13 -3.38
CA LEU A 56 9.79 0.95 -2.82
C LEU A 56 8.74 1.36 -1.77
N PHE A 57 7.46 1.08 -2.06
CA PHE A 57 6.40 1.07 -1.06
C PHE A 57 6.50 -0.23 -0.26
N ASN A 58 7.42 -0.24 0.70
CA ASN A 58 7.67 -1.39 1.56
C ASN A 58 6.42 -1.77 2.38
N MET A 59 5.74 -2.84 1.94
CA MET A 59 4.47 -3.32 2.49
C MET A 59 4.60 -3.79 3.94
N ASP A 60 5.80 -4.21 4.37
CA ASP A 60 6.09 -4.59 5.74
C ASP A 60 6.28 -3.39 6.69
N ALA A 61 6.44 -2.18 6.12
CA ALA A 61 6.47 -0.90 6.82
C ALA A 61 5.15 -0.14 6.70
N ALA A 62 4.45 -0.27 5.56
CA ALA A 62 3.19 0.42 5.28
C ALA A 62 2.01 -0.09 6.12
N TYR A 63 2.08 -1.33 6.61
CA TYR A 63 1.05 -1.98 7.42
C TYR A 63 1.66 -2.66 8.63
N TYR A 64 0.83 -2.91 9.65
CA TYR A 64 1.22 -3.70 10.80
C TYR A 64 0.28 -4.89 11.05
N PRO A 65 0.77 -5.97 11.67
CA PRO A 65 -0.07 -7.04 12.16
C PRO A 65 -0.74 -6.59 13.46
N SER A 66 -2.04 -6.28 13.42
CA SER A 66 -2.82 -6.16 14.64
C SER A 66 -3.21 -7.54 15.17
N GLN A 67 -3.90 -7.57 16.31
CA GLN A 67 -4.34 -8.82 16.92
C GLN A 67 -5.16 -9.67 15.94
N TYR A 68 -6.10 -9.02 15.23
CA TYR A 68 -7.06 -9.70 14.35
C TYR A 68 -6.73 -9.54 12.86
N ILE A 69 -6.07 -8.45 12.46
CA ILE A 69 -5.82 -8.12 11.05
C ILE A 69 -4.33 -8.27 10.73
N ARG A 70 -3.99 -9.02 9.67
CA ARG A 70 -2.59 -9.26 9.27
C ARG A 70 -1.87 -8.00 8.76
N SER A 71 -2.60 -7.12 8.06
CA SER A 71 -2.08 -5.95 7.38
C SER A 71 -3.01 -4.76 7.62
N ASP A 72 -3.04 -4.34 8.88
CA ASP A 72 -3.89 -3.29 9.40
C ASP A 72 -3.37 -1.90 9.04
N LEU A 73 -4.26 -0.91 9.09
CA LEU A 73 -3.95 0.50 8.80
C LEU A 73 -3.46 1.21 10.05
N TYR A 74 -2.36 1.94 9.91
CA TYR A 74 -1.89 2.86 10.94
C TYR A 74 -2.89 4.01 11.19
N PRO A 75 -2.87 4.63 12.37
CA PRO A 75 -3.48 5.95 12.55
C PRO A 75 -2.92 6.94 11.52
N PRO A 76 -3.71 7.90 11.00
CA PRO A 76 -3.27 8.84 9.95
C PRO A 76 -1.92 9.51 10.22
N HIS A 77 -1.68 9.97 11.46
CA HIS A 77 -0.43 10.63 11.84
C HIS A 77 0.81 9.70 11.80
N GLU A 78 0.64 8.40 12.01
CA GLU A 78 1.75 7.44 11.87
C GLU A 78 1.99 7.09 10.40
N PHE A 79 0.94 6.85 9.62
CA PHE A 79 1.08 6.58 8.18
C PHE A 79 1.69 7.77 7.43
N GLU A 80 1.35 9.00 7.84
CA GLU A 80 1.95 10.22 7.30
C GLU A 80 3.47 10.23 7.39
N LYS A 81 4.04 9.82 8.52
CA LYS A 81 5.50 9.74 8.70
C LYS A 81 6.11 8.80 7.67
N TYR A 82 5.51 7.62 7.49
CA TYR A 82 5.98 6.64 6.51
C TYR A 82 5.94 7.18 5.07
N ILE A 83 4.81 7.76 4.64
CA ILE A 83 4.68 8.28 3.27
C ILE A 83 5.65 9.43 3.01
N ARG A 84 5.89 10.30 4.00
CA ARG A 84 6.89 11.36 3.88
C ARG A 84 8.29 10.80 3.68
N LEU A 85 8.67 9.70 4.35
CA LEU A 85 9.97 9.04 4.12
C LEU A 85 10.16 8.56 2.67
N LEU A 86 9.07 8.32 1.93
CA LEU A 86 9.12 7.98 0.51
C LEU A 86 9.27 9.21 -0.41
N GLY A 87 9.33 10.42 0.15
CA GLY A 87 9.48 11.68 -0.59
C GLY A 87 8.20 12.21 -1.22
N VAL A 88 7.04 11.65 -0.86
CA VAL A 88 5.75 12.06 -1.44
C VAL A 88 5.29 13.40 -0.85
N ASN A 89 4.79 14.28 -1.73
CA ASN A 89 4.21 15.57 -1.39
C ASN A 89 2.68 15.56 -1.56
N ALA A 90 2.01 16.54 -0.96
CA ALA A 90 0.54 16.61 -0.95
C ALA A 90 -0.10 16.72 -2.36
N GLY A 91 0.59 17.35 -3.33
CA GLY A 91 0.09 17.55 -4.70
C GLY A 91 0.52 16.50 -5.74
N ASP A 92 1.36 15.54 -5.34
CA ASP A 92 1.92 14.54 -6.25
C ASP A 92 0.83 13.62 -6.80
N HIS A 93 1.03 13.17 -8.04
CA HIS A 93 0.28 12.03 -8.59
C HIS A 93 1.06 10.76 -8.27
N ILE A 94 0.47 9.89 -7.46
CA ILE A 94 1.07 8.60 -7.14
C ILE A 94 0.67 7.56 -8.20
N VAL A 95 1.66 6.94 -8.85
CA VAL A 95 1.46 5.82 -9.76
C VAL A 95 2.07 4.58 -9.14
N ILE A 96 1.22 3.59 -8.85
CA ILE A 96 1.59 2.36 -8.16
C ILE A 96 1.72 1.25 -9.19
N TYR A 97 2.80 0.48 -9.10
CA TYR A 97 2.93 -0.76 -9.84
C TYR A 97 3.43 -1.86 -8.90
N ALA A 98 3.39 -3.09 -9.37
CA ALA A 98 3.97 -4.23 -8.69
C ALA A 98 4.45 -5.24 -9.74
N ARG A 99 5.02 -6.35 -9.27
CA ARG A 99 5.39 -7.51 -10.10
C ARG A 99 4.90 -8.81 -9.45
N GLY A 100 4.98 -9.90 -10.20
CA GLY A 100 4.58 -11.25 -9.75
C GLY A 100 3.24 -11.70 -10.33
N GLN A 101 2.60 -12.67 -9.65
CA GLN A 101 1.36 -13.30 -10.10
C GLN A 101 0.26 -12.24 -10.36
N PHE A 102 -0.48 -12.40 -11.47
CA PHE A 102 -1.47 -11.42 -11.94
C PHE A 102 -0.91 -10.00 -12.01
N ALA A 103 0.34 -9.84 -12.48
CA ALA A 103 1.07 -8.57 -12.53
C ALA A 103 1.22 -7.84 -11.18
N GLY A 104 1.09 -8.55 -10.06
CA GLY A 104 1.11 -7.96 -8.72
C GLY A 104 -0.11 -7.07 -8.42
N MET A 105 -1.18 -7.16 -9.22
CA MET A 105 -2.34 -6.26 -9.11
C MET A 105 -3.02 -6.31 -7.75
N PHE A 106 -2.98 -7.43 -7.05
CA PHE A 106 -3.52 -7.53 -5.69
C PHE A 106 -2.88 -6.52 -4.74
N TRP A 107 -1.55 -6.43 -4.72
CA TRP A 107 -0.82 -5.53 -3.83
C TRP A 107 -0.83 -4.08 -4.32
N ALA A 108 -0.74 -3.88 -5.63
CA ALA A 108 -0.89 -2.55 -6.21
C ALA A 108 -2.28 -1.95 -5.91
N ALA A 109 -3.35 -2.74 -6.02
CA ALA A 109 -4.71 -2.34 -5.66
C ALA A 109 -4.85 -2.09 -4.15
N ARG A 110 -4.26 -2.94 -3.29
CA ARG A 110 -4.26 -2.73 -1.84
C ARG A 110 -3.60 -1.41 -1.46
N ALA A 111 -2.45 -1.07 -2.06
CA ALA A 111 -1.76 0.20 -1.83
C ALA A 111 -2.55 1.39 -2.39
N TRP A 112 -3.13 1.26 -3.58
CA TRP A 112 -4.02 2.26 -4.18
C TRP A 112 -5.21 2.59 -3.28
N TRP A 113 -5.89 1.56 -2.75
CA TRP A 113 -7.00 1.74 -1.82
C TRP A 113 -6.53 2.42 -0.54
N THR A 114 -5.35 2.07 -0.01
CA THR A 114 -4.78 2.73 1.18
C THR A 114 -4.68 4.23 1.00
N PHE A 115 -4.11 4.70 -0.12
CA PHE A 115 -4.01 6.13 -0.38
C PHE A 115 -5.39 6.81 -0.41
N LYS A 116 -6.39 6.17 -1.02
CA LYS A 116 -7.77 6.68 -1.02
C LYS A 116 -8.37 6.75 0.39
N VAL A 117 -8.18 5.73 1.22
CA VAL A 117 -8.65 5.72 2.61
C VAL A 117 -8.05 6.87 3.42
N TYR A 118 -6.78 7.24 3.18
CA TYR A 118 -6.16 8.42 3.80
C TYR A 118 -6.41 9.73 3.03
N GLY A 119 -7.38 9.77 2.10
CA GLY A 119 -7.84 10.97 1.39
C GLY A 119 -6.95 11.45 0.23
N HIS A 120 -6.00 10.64 -0.24
CA HIS A 120 -5.17 10.95 -1.41
C HIS A 120 -5.76 10.30 -2.68
N HIS A 121 -6.59 11.06 -3.41
CA HIS A 121 -7.32 10.53 -4.56
C HIS A 121 -6.53 10.57 -5.89
N LYS A 122 -5.43 11.34 -5.95
CA LYS A 122 -4.59 11.45 -7.15
C LYS A 122 -3.62 10.27 -7.25
N VAL A 123 -4.20 9.07 -7.30
CA VAL A 123 -3.49 7.79 -7.29
C VAL A 123 -4.00 6.88 -8.40
N SER A 124 -3.08 6.23 -9.12
CA SER A 124 -3.38 5.34 -10.23
C SER A 124 -2.54 4.06 -10.14
N VAL A 125 -3.01 2.99 -10.78
CA VAL A 125 -2.26 1.73 -10.89
C VAL A 125 -1.76 1.58 -12.33
N LEU A 126 -0.49 1.22 -12.49
CA LEU A 126 0.09 0.87 -13.79
C LEU A 126 -0.45 -0.48 -14.24
N ASN A 127 -1.33 -0.45 -15.26
CA ASN A 127 -1.93 -1.66 -15.80
C ASN A 127 -0.87 -2.64 -16.31
N GLY A 128 -0.95 -3.90 -15.86
CA GLY A 128 -0.01 -4.96 -16.22
C GLY A 128 1.35 -4.91 -15.51
N GLY A 129 1.55 -3.97 -14.58
CA GLY A 129 2.70 -3.93 -13.69
C GLY A 129 4.05 -3.81 -14.40
N LEU A 130 5.12 -4.22 -13.72
CA LEU A 130 6.49 -4.15 -14.25
C LEU A 130 6.68 -4.99 -15.52
N GLU A 131 5.98 -6.13 -15.63
CA GLU A 131 6.09 -7.01 -16.80
C GLU A 131 5.55 -6.35 -18.08
N ALA A 132 4.42 -5.65 -18.01
CA ALA A 132 3.90 -4.89 -19.15
C ALA A 132 4.82 -3.72 -19.52
N TRP A 133 5.40 -3.03 -18.53
CA TRP A 133 6.39 -1.98 -18.74
C TRP A 133 7.60 -2.49 -19.52
N LYS A 134 8.16 -3.65 -19.12
CA LYS A 134 9.29 -4.30 -19.80
C LYS A 134 8.90 -4.80 -21.19
N LYS A 135 7.70 -5.37 -21.35
CA LYS A 135 7.19 -5.83 -22.65
C LYS A 135 7.05 -4.67 -23.65
N ALA A 136 6.73 -3.47 -23.17
CA ALA A 136 6.73 -2.25 -23.96
C ALA A 136 8.14 -1.71 -24.29
N LYS A 137 9.22 -2.41 -23.88
CA LYS A 137 10.63 -2.04 -24.06
C LYS A 137 11.02 -0.73 -23.38
N ASN A 138 10.31 -0.36 -22.30
CA ASN A 138 10.68 0.78 -21.49
C ASN A 138 11.86 0.45 -20.55
N PRO A 139 12.67 1.45 -20.15
CA PRO A 139 13.86 1.22 -19.35
C PRO A 139 13.53 0.75 -17.93
N VAL A 140 14.45 0.00 -17.36
CA VAL A 140 14.52 -0.40 -15.95
C VAL A 140 15.91 -0.05 -15.42
N THR A 141 16.04 0.07 -14.10
CA THR A 141 17.31 0.36 -13.44
C THR A 141 17.45 -0.40 -12.13
N SER A 142 18.68 -0.49 -11.62
CA SER A 142 19.01 -0.86 -10.24
C SER A 142 19.51 0.34 -9.42
N ASP A 143 19.53 1.54 -10.01
CA ASP A 143 19.99 2.78 -9.37
C ASP A 143 18.96 3.27 -8.35
N MET A 144 19.36 3.28 -7.08
CA MET A 144 18.48 3.72 -5.99
C MET A 144 18.36 5.24 -5.96
N VAL A 145 17.12 5.73 -5.83
CA VAL A 145 16.85 7.17 -5.64
C VAL A 145 17.09 7.56 -4.19
N VAL A 146 17.80 8.67 -3.98
CA VAL A 146 17.89 9.33 -2.68
C VAL A 146 16.72 10.30 -2.55
N VAL A 147 15.75 9.97 -1.70
CA VAL A 147 14.60 10.83 -1.42
C VAL A 147 14.80 11.62 -0.13
N LYS A 148 14.40 12.89 -0.14
CA LYS A 148 14.24 13.70 1.07
C LYS A 148 12.81 13.56 1.56
N PRO A 149 12.54 13.67 2.87
CA PRO A 149 11.18 13.63 3.38
C PRO A 149 10.28 14.64 2.67
N GLY A 150 9.14 14.17 2.16
CA GLY A 150 8.14 15.01 1.51
C GLY A 150 7.21 15.71 2.50
N ASN A 151 6.19 16.38 1.98
CA ASN A 151 5.20 17.13 2.76
C ASN A 151 3.77 16.54 2.74
N TRP A 152 3.60 15.28 2.32
CA TRP A 152 2.28 14.63 2.28
C TRP A 152 1.55 14.71 3.63
N VAL A 153 0.22 14.84 3.59
CA VAL A 153 -0.62 14.99 4.78
C VAL A 153 -1.74 13.97 4.71
N ALA A 154 -1.84 13.12 5.74
CA ALA A 154 -2.93 12.15 5.82
C ALA A 154 -4.24 12.85 6.22
N LYS A 155 -5.36 12.45 5.62
CA LYS A 155 -6.69 12.77 6.14
C LYS A 155 -7.12 11.73 7.19
N PRO A 156 -8.13 12.04 8.02
CA PRO A 156 -8.86 11.00 8.76
C PRO A 156 -9.25 9.87 7.82
N LEU A 157 -9.30 8.65 8.34
CA LEU A 157 -9.68 7.49 7.55
C LEU A 157 -11.08 7.72 6.98
N ASP A 158 -11.24 7.51 5.67
CA ASP A 158 -12.55 7.51 5.04
C ASP A 158 -13.30 6.24 5.43
N GLU A 159 -14.17 6.38 6.44
CA GLU A 159 -14.98 5.29 6.98
C GLU A 159 -15.92 4.68 5.94
N SER A 160 -16.29 5.41 4.87
CA SER A 160 -17.12 4.87 3.79
C SER A 160 -16.41 3.83 2.92
N LEU A 161 -15.07 3.78 3.00
CA LEU A 161 -14.23 2.80 2.32
C LEU A 161 -13.82 1.65 3.25
N LEU A 162 -14.31 1.65 4.49
CA LEU A 162 -14.02 0.66 5.53
C LEU A 162 -15.31 -0.04 5.93
N ILE A 163 -15.14 -1.24 6.48
CA ILE A 163 -16.22 -1.96 7.14
C ILE A 163 -15.67 -2.57 8.42
N THR A 164 -16.37 -2.35 9.52
CA THR A 164 -16.03 -2.89 10.83
C THR A 164 -16.49 -4.34 10.97
N PHE A 165 -15.97 -5.04 11.97
CA PHE A 165 -16.44 -6.38 12.29
C PHE A 165 -17.93 -6.36 12.68
N GLU A 166 -18.32 -5.36 13.48
CA GLU A 166 -19.69 -5.16 13.95
C GLU A 166 -20.66 -4.95 12.78
N GLU A 167 -20.27 -4.20 11.76
CA GLU A 167 -21.06 -4.02 10.53
C GLU A 167 -21.13 -5.28 9.69
N LEU A 168 -20.03 -6.04 9.58
CA LEU A 168 -20.01 -7.32 8.87
C LEU A 168 -20.90 -8.39 9.52
N ASP A 169 -20.94 -8.42 10.86
CA ASP A 169 -21.68 -9.41 11.64
C ASP A 169 -23.14 -9.01 11.89
N LYS A 170 -23.51 -7.76 11.63
CA LYS A 170 -24.88 -7.28 11.74
C LYS A 170 -25.83 -8.07 10.85
N VAL A 171 -26.84 -8.70 11.45
CA VAL A 171 -27.87 -9.46 10.76
C VAL A 171 -28.81 -8.51 10.01
N ASN A 172 -28.96 -8.72 8.71
CA ASN A 172 -29.86 -7.97 7.85
C ASN A 172 -31.32 -8.47 7.99
N PRO A 173 -32.33 -7.74 7.47
CA PRO A 173 -33.74 -8.15 7.56
C PRO A 173 -34.08 -9.52 6.97
N ASP A 174 -33.23 -10.05 6.07
CA ASP A 174 -33.37 -11.40 5.52
C ASP A 174 -32.77 -12.51 6.41
N GLY A 175 -32.34 -12.16 7.62
CA GLY A 175 -31.84 -13.08 8.63
C GLY A 175 -30.38 -13.48 8.46
N LYS A 176 -29.63 -12.88 7.52
CA LYS A 176 -28.21 -13.15 7.29
C LYS A 176 -27.34 -11.92 7.48
N SER A 177 -26.15 -12.09 8.04
CA SER A 177 -25.11 -11.05 8.03
C SER A 177 -24.32 -11.04 6.72
N LEU A 178 -23.54 -10.00 6.46
CA LEU A 178 -22.64 -9.96 5.29
C LEU A 178 -21.58 -11.07 5.36
N PHE A 179 -21.15 -11.45 6.56
CA PHE A 179 -20.24 -12.57 6.77
C PHE A 179 -20.82 -13.91 6.29
N GLN A 180 -22.13 -14.08 6.40
CA GLN A 180 -22.86 -15.29 6.01
C GLN A 180 -23.29 -15.28 4.53
N ASP A 181 -23.37 -14.12 3.89
CA ASP A 181 -23.73 -13.96 2.48
C ASP A 181 -22.90 -12.86 1.80
N LEU A 182 -21.70 -13.25 1.38
CA LEU A 182 -20.75 -12.36 0.69
C LEU A 182 -21.19 -12.00 -0.74
N SER A 183 -22.24 -12.64 -1.29
CA SER A 183 -22.72 -12.31 -2.65
C SER A 183 -23.22 -10.87 -2.78
N LYS A 184 -23.66 -10.29 -1.65
CA LYS A 184 -24.12 -8.90 -1.54
C LYS A 184 -23.00 -7.86 -1.53
N VAL A 185 -21.75 -8.28 -1.35
CA VAL A 185 -20.58 -7.36 -1.37
C VAL A 185 -20.18 -7.00 -2.80
N CYS A 186 -20.34 -7.92 -3.76
CA CYS A 186 -19.90 -7.71 -5.14
C CYS A 186 -20.93 -7.03 -6.05
N SER A 187 -22.19 -6.90 -5.64
CA SER A 187 -23.27 -6.39 -6.49
C SER A 187 -23.29 -4.88 -6.67
N GLU A 188 -22.56 -4.12 -5.86
CA GLU A 188 -22.54 -2.64 -5.92
C GLU A 188 -21.29 -2.05 -6.59
N PHE A 189 -20.34 -2.88 -7.02
CA PHE A 189 -19.05 -2.43 -7.57
C PHE A 189 -18.77 -2.90 -9.01
N LEU A 190 -19.80 -3.38 -9.73
CA LEU A 190 -19.77 -3.69 -11.17
C LEU A 190 -20.81 -2.86 -11.93
#